data_AF-A0A6G0WN67-F1
#
_entry.id   AF-A0A6G0WN67-F1
#
_cell.length_a   1.000
_cell.length_b   1.000
_cell.length_c   1.000
_cell.angle_alpha   90.00
_cell.angle_beta   90.00
_cell.angle_gamma   90.00
#
_symmetry.space_group_name_H-M   'P 1'
#
loop_
_entity.id
_entity.type
_entity.pdbx_description
1 polymer ?
#
loop_
_entity_poly.entity_id
_entity_poly.type
_entity_poly.pdbx_seq_one_letter_code
_entity_poly.pdbx_strand_id
1 'polypeptide(L)'
;MLKVTQTFINDTNLPREVLNMAKALNEKLMIRFDRIEDNLLNAQATILDPRFKKYGFINEDKYNRSISELRNKLQSVRTELLDLPQQSSSSVPQYSNSAIWGDFDNSVVNAIGGNNSTVAGIIELDKYLNEQIINRHENPLLWWSERQKVYPRLYEIVKTRLCIIATSVPCERLFSKAGQVITDRRNRLESKKISKILFLNHNM
;
A
#
# COMPACT_ATOMS: atom_id res chain seq x y z
N MET A 1 -4.81 -12.60 -15.75
CA MET A 1 -6.18 -13.17 -15.70
C MET A 1 -6.88 -13.03 -17.04
N LEU A 2 -6.97 -11.83 -17.62
CA LEU A 2 -7.59 -11.59 -18.94
C LEU A 2 -6.93 -12.35 -20.12
N LYS A 3 -5.62 -12.60 -20.07
CA LYS A 3 -4.92 -13.36 -21.13
C LYS A 3 -5.45 -14.79 -21.27
N VAL A 4 -5.81 -15.44 -20.15
CA VAL A 4 -6.29 -16.83 -20.15
C VAL A 4 -7.72 -16.92 -20.70
N THR A 5 -8.61 -16.00 -20.30
CA THR A 5 -9.96 -15.92 -20.88
C THR A 5 -9.91 -15.61 -22.36
N GLN A 6 -8.97 -14.76 -22.80
CA GLN A 6 -8.76 -14.49 -24.22
C GLN A 6 -8.29 -15.73 -25.00
N THR A 7 -7.48 -16.61 -24.40
CA THR A 7 -7.08 -17.88 -25.01
C THR A 7 -8.30 -18.76 -25.30
N PHE A 8 -9.20 -18.91 -24.33
CA PHE A 8 -10.43 -19.70 -24.50
C PHE A 8 -11.43 -19.07 -25.48
N ILE A 9 -11.44 -17.74 -25.60
CA ILE A 9 -12.31 -17.03 -26.56
C ILE A 9 -11.78 -17.21 -28.00
N ASN A 10 -10.46 -17.34 -28.18
CA ASN A 10 -9.82 -17.44 -29.49
C ASN A 10 -9.72 -18.89 -30.01
N ASP A 11 -9.96 -19.90 -29.18
CA ASP A 11 -9.92 -21.30 -29.59
C ASP A 11 -11.25 -21.73 -30.23
N THR A 12 -11.21 -21.97 -31.54
CA THR A 12 -12.37 -22.36 -32.35
C THR A 12 -12.74 -23.85 -32.20
N ASN A 13 -11.93 -24.65 -31.51
CA ASN A 13 -12.20 -26.08 -31.31
C ASN A 13 -13.07 -26.37 -30.08
N LEU A 14 -13.39 -25.35 -29.28
CA LEU A 14 -14.17 -25.51 -28.05
C LEU A 14 -15.68 -25.59 -28.32
N PRO A 15 -16.44 -26.36 -27.51
CA PRO A 15 -17.89 -26.37 -27.57
C PRO A 15 -18.48 -24.96 -27.42
N ARG A 16 -19.59 -24.70 -28.13
CA ARG A 16 -20.23 -23.38 -28.19
C ARG A 16 -20.63 -22.85 -26.81
N GLU A 17 -21.03 -23.74 -25.91
CA GLU A 17 -21.42 -23.45 -24.53
C GLU A 17 -20.23 -22.89 -23.72
N VAL A 18 -19.05 -23.50 -23.90
CA VAL A 18 -17.80 -23.07 -23.23
C VAL A 18 -17.36 -21.71 -23.75
N LEU A 19 -17.46 -21.48 -25.06
CA LEU A 19 -17.16 -20.18 -25.68
C LEU A 19 -18.09 -19.09 -25.16
N ASN A 20 -19.40 -19.37 -25.07
CA ASN A 20 -20.40 -18.42 -24.57
C ASN A 20 -20.15 -18.09 -23.10
N MET A 21 -19.85 -19.09 -22.28
CA MET A 21 -19.48 -18.90 -20.87
C MET A 21 -18.21 -18.05 -20.71
N ALA A 22 -17.16 -18.35 -21.50
CA ALA A 22 -15.92 -17.59 -21.48
C ALA A 22 -16.13 -16.11 -21.87
N LYS A 23 -16.94 -15.86 -22.90
CA LYS A 23 -17.33 -14.51 -23.32
C LYS A 23 -18.09 -13.77 -22.23
N ALA A 24 -19.13 -14.40 -21.66
CA ALA A 24 -19.94 -13.80 -20.60
C ALA A 24 -19.09 -13.50 -19.36
N LEU A 25 -18.19 -14.41 -18.97
CA LEU A 25 -17.27 -14.19 -17.86
C LEU A 25 -16.34 -13.01 -18.14
N ASN A 26 -15.74 -12.95 -19.32
CA ASN A 26 -14.83 -11.87 -19.70
C ASN A 26 -15.54 -10.52 -19.70
N GLU A 27 -16.75 -10.44 -20.27
CA GLU A 27 -17.57 -9.24 -20.26
C GLU A 27 -17.86 -8.76 -18.83
N LYS A 28 -18.30 -9.67 -17.94
CA LYS A 28 -18.58 -9.31 -16.54
C LYS A 28 -17.33 -8.91 -15.77
N LEU A 29 -16.18 -9.53 -16.06
CA LEU A 29 -14.90 -9.13 -15.48
C LEU A 29 -14.51 -7.71 -15.92
N MET A 30 -14.65 -7.38 -17.20
CA MET A 30 -14.37 -6.03 -17.71
C MET A 30 -15.33 -5.01 -17.09
N ILE A 31 -16.65 -5.26 -17.11
CA ILE A 31 -17.63 -4.35 -16.51
C ILE A 31 -17.31 -4.03 -15.04
N ARG A 32 -16.83 -5.00 -14.27
CA ARG A 32 -16.55 -4.83 -12.84
C ARG A 32 -15.16 -4.28 -12.54
N PHE A 33 -14.14 -4.67 -13.30
CA PHE A 33 -12.74 -4.46 -12.94
C PHE A 33 -11.96 -3.58 -13.90
N ASP A 34 -12.51 -3.19 -15.06
CA ASP A 34 -11.82 -2.35 -16.05
C ASP A 34 -11.32 -1.02 -15.44
N ARG A 35 -12.12 -0.44 -14.54
CA ARG A 35 -11.81 0.85 -13.90
C ARG A 35 -11.11 0.73 -12.55
N ILE A 36 -10.66 -0.47 -12.16
CA ILE A 36 -10.04 -0.64 -10.84
C ILE A 36 -8.73 0.13 -10.71
N GLU A 37 -8.00 0.27 -11.82
CA GLU A 37 -6.74 1.02 -11.93
C GLU A 37 -6.95 2.54 -11.98
N ASP A 38 -8.18 3.01 -12.21
CA ASP A 38 -8.51 4.45 -12.13
C ASP A 38 -8.47 4.95 -10.67
N ASN A 39 -8.74 4.07 -9.72
CA ASN A 39 -8.71 4.42 -8.32
C ASN A 39 -7.27 4.49 -7.82
N LEU A 40 -6.81 5.70 -7.56
CA LEU A 40 -5.44 5.97 -7.11
C LEU A 40 -5.07 5.23 -5.82
N LEU A 41 -6.01 5.04 -4.89
CA LEU A 41 -5.73 4.34 -3.63
C LEU A 41 -5.47 2.85 -3.87
N ASN A 42 -6.28 2.22 -4.73
CA ASN A 42 -6.09 0.83 -5.13
C ASN A 42 -4.79 0.66 -5.91
N ALA A 43 -4.52 1.56 -6.87
CA ALA A 43 -3.29 1.54 -7.64
C ALA A 43 -2.06 1.71 -6.74
N GLN A 44 -2.09 2.65 -5.78
CA GLN A 44 -1.02 2.80 -4.79
C GLN A 44 -0.86 1.55 -3.92
N ALA A 45 -1.95 0.92 -3.48
CA ALA A 45 -1.89 -0.33 -2.72
C ALA A 45 -1.26 -1.47 -3.55
N THR A 46 -1.60 -1.58 -4.84
CA THR A 46 -1.00 -2.57 -5.75
C THR A 46 0.50 -2.34 -5.94
N ILE A 47 0.94 -1.09 -6.09
CA ILE A 47 2.36 -0.73 -6.20
C ILE A 47 3.11 -1.10 -4.91
N LEU A 48 2.52 -0.78 -3.76
CA LEU A 48 3.09 -1.01 -2.43
C LEU A 48 2.98 -2.48 -1.99
N ASP A 49 2.29 -3.34 -2.73
CA ASP A 49 2.30 -4.77 -2.47
C ASP A 49 3.54 -5.39 -3.14
N PRO A 50 4.49 -5.94 -2.35
CA PRO A 50 5.74 -6.50 -2.87
C PRO A 50 5.54 -7.71 -3.78
N ARG A 51 4.34 -8.30 -3.82
CA ARG A 51 3.99 -9.43 -4.70
C ARG A 51 3.61 -8.99 -6.11
N PHE A 52 3.11 -7.76 -6.27
CA PHE A 52 2.54 -7.28 -7.53
C PHE A 52 3.38 -6.17 -8.16
N LYS A 53 3.64 -5.08 -7.44
CA LYS A 53 4.35 -3.90 -7.95
C LYS A 53 3.83 -3.48 -9.35
N LYS A 54 4.72 -3.26 -10.32
CA LYS A 54 4.38 -2.97 -11.73
C LYS A 54 3.59 -4.09 -12.40
N TYR A 55 3.83 -5.34 -12.04
CA TYR A 55 3.21 -6.51 -12.67
C TYR A 55 1.73 -6.69 -12.31
N GLY A 56 1.23 -5.93 -11.33
CA GLY A 56 -0.20 -5.87 -11.01
C GLY A 56 -1.03 -5.04 -11.97
N PHE A 57 -0.40 -4.27 -12.88
CA PHE A 57 -1.08 -3.36 -13.79
C PHE A 57 -1.24 -3.98 -15.19
N ILE A 58 -2.39 -3.73 -15.79
CA ILE A 58 -2.67 -3.96 -17.20
C ILE A 58 -2.29 -2.72 -18.00
N ASN A 59 -2.58 -1.52 -17.49
CA ASN A 59 -2.28 -0.26 -18.17
C ASN A 59 -1.05 0.44 -17.55
N GLU A 60 0.00 0.58 -18.37
CA GLU A 60 1.26 1.20 -17.95
C GLU A 60 1.14 2.71 -17.67
N ASP A 61 0.20 3.41 -18.32
CA ASP A 61 -0.06 4.82 -18.04
C ASP A 61 -0.67 5.02 -16.64
N LYS A 62 -1.54 4.10 -16.23
CA LYS A 62 -2.13 4.11 -14.88
C LYS A 62 -1.08 3.85 -13.82
N TYR A 63 -0.15 2.93 -14.09
CA TYR A 63 1.03 2.70 -13.26
C TYR A 63 1.88 3.97 -13.14
N ASN A 64 2.28 4.57 -14.26
CA ASN A 64 3.15 5.75 -14.29
C ASN A 64 2.50 6.94 -13.55
N ARG A 65 1.22 7.18 -13.77
CA ARG A 65 0.46 8.21 -13.05
C ARG A 65 0.47 7.96 -11.54
N SER A 66 0.23 6.72 -11.12
CA SER A 66 0.14 6.35 -9.71
C SER A 66 1.50 6.44 -9.00
N ILE A 67 2.59 6.15 -9.70
CA ILE A 67 3.96 6.34 -9.22
C ILE A 67 4.28 7.82 -9.04
N SER A 68 3.94 8.68 -10.00
CA SER A 68 4.15 10.14 -9.87
C SER A 68 3.41 10.71 -8.66
N GLU A 69 2.17 10.31 -8.46
CA GLU A 69 1.39 10.69 -7.26
C GLU A 69 1.99 10.14 -5.97
N LEU A 70 2.53 8.92 -5.98
CA LEU A 70 3.20 8.33 -4.82
C LEU A 70 4.49 9.08 -4.47
N ARG A 71 5.28 9.46 -5.49
CA ARG A 71 6.47 10.31 -5.33
C ARG A 71 6.11 11.64 -4.68
N ASN A 72 5.06 12.32 -5.16
CA ASN A 72 4.59 13.57 -4.59
C ASN A 72 4.18 13.40 -3.11
N LYS A 73 3.46 12.32 -2.77
CA LYS A 73 3.09 12.04 -1.37
C LYS A 73 4.32 11.80 -0.49
N LEU A 74 5.35 11.13 -0.98
CA LEU A 74 6.56 10.87 -0.21
C LEU A 74 7.37 12.13 0.13
N GLN A 75 7.18 13.22 -0.62
CA GLN A 75 7.83 14.50 -0.33
C GLN A 75 7.29 15.13 0.96
N SER A 76 6.02 14.89 1.30
CA SER A 76 5.36 15.45 2.48
C SER A 76 5.35 14.53 3.69
N VAL A 77 5.81 13.28 3.56
CA VAL A 77 5.91 12.34 4.67
C VAL A 77 7.12 12.70 5.53
N ARG A 78 6.85 13.26 6.71
CA ARG A 78 7.83 13.42 7.78
C ARG A 78 7.90 12.12 8.57
N THR A 79 9.09 11.53 8.69
CA THR A 79 9.28 10.31 9.47
C THR A 79 9.76 10.65 10.87
N GLU A 80 8.96 10.33 11.89
CA GLU A 80 9.35 10.47 13.30
C GLU A 80 10.50 9.51 13.69
N LEU A 81 10.70 8.40 12.97
CA LEU A 81 11.81 7.46 13.21
C LEU A 81 13.20 8.04 12.90
N LEU A 82 13.26 9.18 12.20
CA LEU A 82 14.50 9.96 12.01
C LEU A 82 14.63 11.08 13.06
N ASP A 83 13.56 11.40 13.79
CA ASP A 83 13.56 12.27 14.97
C ASP A 83 13.88 11.41 16.22
N LEU A 84 14.99 10.65 16.18
CA LEU A 84 15.78 10.54 17.42
C LEU A 84 16.13 11.99 17.78
N PRO A 85 16.07 12.41 19.06
CA PRO A 85 16.50 13.75 19.40
C PRO A 85 17.92 13.91 18.87
N GLN A 86 18.10 14.70 17.82
CA GLN A 86 19.29 15.50 17.69
C GLN A 86 19.28 16.29 18.98
N GLN A 87 20.03 15.80 19.97
CA GLN A 87 20.42 16.59 21.11
C GLN A 87 21.12 17.80 20.52
N SER A 88 20.35 18.87 20.37
CA SER A 88 20.85 20.22 20.38
C SER A 88 21.63 20.31 21.70
N SER A 89 22.96 20.42 21.58
CA SER A 89 24.03 20.27 22.60
C SER A 89 24.48 18.81 22.83
N SER A 90 25.75 18.40 22.74
CA SER A 90 27.04 19.05 22.46
C SER A 90 28.11 17.93 22.42
N SER A 91 29.26 18.21 21.79
CA SER A 91 30.47 17.36 21.70
C SER A 91 30.34 16.07 20.86
N VAL A 92 30.74 16.19 19.59
CA VAL A 92 31.50 15.12 18.92
C VAL A 92 32.55 14.64 19.94
N PRO A 93 32.72 13.33 20.21
CA PRO A 93 33.86 12.89 21.01
C PRO A 93 35.08 13.47 20.32
N GLN A 94 35.80 14.31 21.06
CA GLN A 94 36.98 15.02 20.59
C GLN A 94 38.08 13.97 20.40
N TYR A 95 37.91 13.11 19.39
CA TYR A 95 38.96 12.25 18.87
C TYR A 95 39.95 13.20 18.22
N SER A 96 40.87 13.66 19.07
CA SER A 96 42.20 14.14 18.76
C SER A 96 42.33 14.73 17.36
N ASN A 97 42.24 16.06 17.24
CA ASN A 97 42.83 16.91 16.20
C ASN A 97 43.55 16.15 15.07
N SER A 98 42.83 15.42 14.23
CA SER A 98 43.45 14.89 13.02
C SER A 98 43.36 16.03 12.02
N ALA A 99 44.41 16.86 12.01
CA ALA A 99 44.58 17.94 11.03
C ALA A 99 44.37 17.47 9.58
N ILE A 100 44.51 16.16 9.35
CA ILE A 100 44.31 15.47 8.08
C ILE A 100 42.83 15.34 7.70
N TRP A 101 41.92 15.13 8.66
CA TRP A 101 40.52 14.82 8.39
C TRP A 101 39.55 15.97 8.66
N GLY A 102 40.01 17.09 9.22
CA GLY A 102 39.12 18.23 9.55
C GLY A 102 38.35 18.79 8.34
N ASP A 103 39.00 18.92 7.18
CA ASP A 103 38.34 19.38 5.95
C ASP A 103 37.38 18.33 5.37
N PHE A 104 37.72 17.04 5.53
CA PHE A 104 36.86 15.94 5.13
C PHE A 104 35.61 15.88 6.02
N ASP A 105 35.76 15.95 7.34
CA ASP A 105 34.66 15.93 8.30
C ASP A 105 33.72 17.13 8.08
N ASN A 106 34.26 18.33 7.81
CA ASN A 106 33.46 19.49 7.44
C ASN A 106 32.71 19.30 6.10
N SER A 107 33.37 18.69 5.10
CA SER A 107 32.76 18.37 3.82
C SER A 107 31.65 17.32 3.97
N VAL A 108 31.86 16.34 4.85
CA VAL A 108 30.90 15.28 5.18
C VAL A 108 29.71 15.84 5.97
N VAL A 109 29.92 16.73 6.94
CA VAL A 109 28.83 17.41 7.66
C VAL A 109 27.98 18.26 6.70
N ASN A 110 28.59 18.94 5.73
CA ASN A 110 27.85 19.67 4.70
C ASN A 110 27.11 18.74 3.71
N ALA A 111 27.68 17.57 3.40
CA ALA A 111 27.03 16.55 2.56
C ALA A 111 25.88 15.82 3.27
N ILE A 112 26.03 15.55 4.58
CA ILE A 112 25.01 14.89 5.43
C ILE A 112 23.94 15.88 5.86
N GLY A 113 24.29 17.15 6.08
CA GLY A 113 23.39 18.25 6.44
C GLY A 113 22.54 18.80 5.29
N GLY A 114 22.73 18.29 4.06
CA GLY A 114 21.87 18.54 2.93
C GLY A 114 20.50 17.88 3.14
N ASN A 115 19.62 18.55 3.89
CA ASN A 115 18.24 18.15 4.18
C ASN A 115 17.38 18.11 2.91
N ASN A 116 17.64 17.16 2.01
CA ASN A 116 16.78 16.87 0.87
C ASN A 116 15.80 15.75 1.26
N SER A 117 14.94 16.01 2.25
CA SER A 117 13.86 15.08 2.64
C SER A 117 13.05 14.65 1.41
N THR A 118 12.77 15.57 0.49
CA THR A 118 12.13 15.32 -0.80
C THR A 118 12.86 14.25 -1.63
N VAL A 119 14.19 14.33 -1.74
CA VAL A 119 14.99 13.43 -2.58
C VAL A 119 15.12 12.06 -1.92
N ALA A 120 15.29 12.01 -0.59
CA ALA A 120 15.42 10.75 0.12
C ALA A 120 14.15 9.87 0.00
N GLY A 121 12.94 10.47 -0.05
CA GLY A 121 11.70 9.70 -0.22
C GLY A 121 11.56 9.11 -1.64
N ILE A 122 12.02 9.85 -2.64
CA ILE A 122 12.05 9.38 -4.04
C ILE A 122 13.07 8.24 -4.19
N ILE A 123 14.28 8.39 -3.63
CA ILE A 123 15.31 7.35 -3.62
C ILE A 123 14.79 6.07 -2.94
N GLU A 124 14.10 6.23 -1.80
CA GLU A 124 13.50 5.13 -1.06
C GLU A 124 12.49 4.34 -1.91
N LEU A 125 11.61 5.04 -2.62
CA LEU A 125 10.65 4.42 -3.53
C LEU A 125 11.35 3.71 -4.70
N ASP A 126 12.30 4.37 -5.36
CA ASP A 126 13.00 3.78 -6.50
C ASP A 126 13.78 2.52 -6.08
N LYS A 127 14.38 2.52 -4.89
CA LYS A 127 15.03 1.34 -4.30
C LYS A 127 14.03 0.20 -4.10
N TYR A 128 12.86 0.48 -3.51
CA TYR A 128 11.80 -0.52 -3.33
C TYR A 128 11.30 -1.09 -4.68
N LEU A 129 11.10 -0.26 -5.69
CA LEU A 129 10.62 -0.69 -7.00
C LEU A 129 11.62 -1.61 -7.72
N ASN A 130 12.92 -1.41 -7.48
CA ASN A 130 13.99 -2.24 -8.05
C ASN A 130 14.25 -3.54 -7.27
N GLU A 131 13.72 -3.69 -6.05
CA GLU A 131 13.81 -4.98 -5.35
C GLU A 131 13.00 -6.07 -6.05
N GLN A 132 13.43 -7.32 -5.90
CA GLN A 132 12.70 -8.46 -6.44
C GLN A 132 11.29 -8.56 -5.83
N ILE A 133 10.35 -9.06 -6.63
CA ILE A 133 9.02 -9.39 -6.14
C ILE A 133 9.09 -10.63 -5.27
N ILE A 134 8.26 -10.69 -4.24
CA ILE A 134 8.15 -11.87 -3.38
C ILE A 134 7.10 -12.85 -3.91
N ASN A 135 7.10 -14.08 -3.41
CA ASN A 135 6.13 -15.08 -3.83
C ASN A 135 4.69 -14.64 -3.48
N ARG A 136 3.73 -14.93 -4.36
CA ARG A 136 2.30 -14.62 -4.14
C ARG A 136 1.75 -15.17 -2.82
N HIS A 137 2.29 -16.30 -2.34
CA HIS A 137 1.86 -16.97 -1.12
C HIS A 137 2.48 -16.40 0.16
N GLU A 138 3.45 -15.48 0.06
CA GLU A 138 4.04 -14.82 1.21
C GLU A 138 3.15 -13.71 1.77
N ASN A 139 3.41 -13.34 3.03
CA ASN A 139 2.67 -12.29 3.72
C ASN A 139 3.34 -10.92 3.49
N PRO A 140 2.70 -10.01 2.74
CA PRO A 140 3.27 -8.68 2.47
C PRO A 140 3.39 -7.81 3.73
N LEU A 141 2.53 -8.01 4.74
CA LEU A 141 2.59 -7.23 5.98
C LEU A 141 3.81 -7.60 6.82
N LEU A 142 4.15 -8.89 6.89
CA LEU A 142 5.39 -9.34 7.54
C LEU A 142 6.62 -8.79 6.82
N TRP A 143 6.61 -8.84 5.49
CA TRP A 143 7.69 -8.29 4.66
C TRP A 143 7.94 -6.80 4.93
N TRP A 144 6.86 -6.00 5.02
CA TRP A 144 6.95 -4.58 5.35
C TRP A 144 7.40 -4.34 6.80
N SER A 145 6.95 -5.17 7.75
CA SER A 145 7.37 -5.07 9.15
C SER A 145 8.88 -5.29 9.32
N GLU A 146 9.46 -6.26 8.61
CA GLU A 146 10.91 -6.51 8.64
C GLU A 146 11.72 -5.37 8.01
N ARG A 147 11.13 -4.66 7.05
CA ARG A 147 11.79 -3.60 6.26
C ARG A 147 11.40 -2.18 6.67
N GLN A 148 10.67 -2.01 7.76
CA GLN A 148 10.27 -0.69 8.26
C GLN A 148 11.48 0.25 8.46
N LYS A 149 12.63 -0.28 8.90
CA LYS A 149 13.86 0.51 9.08
C LYS A 149 14.55 0.86 7.76
N VAL A 150 14.35 0.04 6.72
CA VAL A 150 14.93 0.25 5.39
C VAL A 150 14.09 1.24 4.58
N TYR A 151 12.77 1.17 4.76
CA TYR A 151 11.78 1.95 4.05
C TYR A 151 10.86 2.72 5.01
N PRO A 152 11.40 3.66 5.80
CA PRO A 152 10.63 4.31 6.87
C PRO A 152 9.51 5.22 6.37
N ARG A 153 9.69 5.96 5.26
CA ARG A 153 8.63 6.85 4.72
C ARG A 153 7.58 6.07 3.96
N LEU A 154 8.01 5.06 3.22
CA LEU A 154 7.13 4.21 2.47
C LEU A 154 6.26 3.38 3.42
N TYR A 155 6.83 2.92 4.54
CA TYR A 155 6.08 2.21 5.58
C TYR A 155 4.93 3.04 6.16
N GLU A 156 5.12 4.35 6.35
CA GLU A 156 4.04 5.25 6.78
C GLU A 156 2.85 5.25 5.81
N ILE A 157 3.13 5.24 4.50
CA ILE A 157 2.08 5.17 3.48
C ILE A 157 1.45 3.78 3.46
N VAL A 158 2.26 2.72 3.53
CA VAL A 158 1.83 1.31 3.51
C VAL A 158 0.77 1.01 4.56
N LYS A 159 0.94 1.50 5.79
CA LYS A 159 -0.03 1.35 6.89
C LYS A 159 -1.45 1.79 6.51
N THR A 160 -1.59 2.77 5.63
CA THR A 160 -2.89 3.28 5.19
C THR A 160 -3.40 2.67 3.89
N ARG A 161 -2.51 2.06 3.08
CA ARG A 161 -2.86 1.52 1.75
C ARG A 161 -3.14 0.03 1.75
N LEU A 162 -2.36 -0.76 2.50
CA LEU A 162 -2.59 -2.21 2.57
C LEU A 162 -3.77 -2.60 3.47
N CYS A 163 -4.34 -1.64 4.22
CA CYS A 163 -5.57 -1.82 4.98
C CYS A 163 -6.84 -1.62 4.14
N ILE A 164 -6.72 -1.27 2.86
CA ILE A 164 -7.89 -1.07 1.98
C ILE A 164 -8.55 -2.43 1.73
N ILE A 165 -9.79 -2.55 2.19
CA ILE A 165 -10.57 -3.78 2.00
C ILE A 165 -11.14 -3.77 0.58
N ALA A 166 -10.89 -4.83 -0.17
CA ALA A 166 -11.36 -4.98 -1.55
C ALA A 166 -12.89 -5.17 -1.68
N THR A 167 -13.58 -5.50 -0.58
CA THR A 167 -15.01 -5.84 -0.60
C THR A 167 -15.76 -5.23 0.58
N SER A 168 -17.05 -4.96 0.39
CA SER A 168 -17.97 -4.59 1.46
C SER A 168 -18.33 -5.76 2.40
N VAL A 169 -17.86 -6.99 2.10
CA VAL A 169 -18.25 -8.21 2.82
C VAL A 169 -18.00 -8.13 4.34
N PRO A 170 -16.89 -7.56 4.85
CA PRO A 170 -16.72 -7.39 6.30
C PRO A 170 -17.79 -6.47 6.91
N CYS A 171 -18.14 -5.39 6.21
CA CYS A 171 -19.21 -4.48 6.61
C CYS A 171 -20.58 -5.17 6.56
N GLU A 172 -20.88 -5.91 5.49
CA GLU A 172 -22.13 -6.68 5.35
C GLU A 172 -22.27 -7.75 6.42
N ARG A 173 -21.18 -8.44 6.79
CA ARG A 173 -21.17 -9.39 7.90
C ARG A 173 -21.45 -8.70 9.23
N LEU A 174 -20.85 -7.53 9.45
CA LEU A 174 -21.11 -6.69 10.63
C LEU A 174 -22.58 -6.26 10.69
N PHE A 175 -23.15 -5.79 9.58
CA PHE A 175 -24.55 -5.38 9.50
C PHE A 175 -25.53 -6.56 9.56
N SER A 176 -25.15 -7.74 9.07
CA SER A 176 -25.95 -8.97 9.21
C SER A 176 -26.02 -9.40 10.67
N LYS A 177 -24.89 -9.37 11.39
CA LYS A 177 -24.86 -9.57 12.86
C LYS A 177 -25.66 -8.47 13.58
N ALA A 178 -25.55 -7.22 13.14
CA ALA A 178 -26.36 -6.12 13.68
C ALA A 178 -27.87 -6.39 13.53
N GLY A 179 -28.31 -6.89 12.37
CA GLY A 179 -29.70 -7.26 12.12
C GLY A 179 -30.20 -8.36 13.07
N GLN A 180 -29.34 -9.29 13.48
CA GLN A 180 -29.68 -10.29 14.50
C GLN A 180 -29.78 -9.71 15.92
N VAL A 181 -29.04 -8.63 16.23
CA VAL A 181 -29.15 -7.91 17.50
C VAL A 181 -30.39 -7.00 17.51
N ILE A 182 -30.75 -6.45 16.36
CA ILE A 182 -31.93 -5.62 16.10
C ILE A 182 -33.07 -6.50 15.55
N THR A 183 -33.50 -7.49 16.32
CA THR A 183 -34.76 -8.23 16.01
C THR A 183 -35.99 -7.35 16.28
N ASP A 184 -37.13 -7.65 15.66
CA ASP A 184 -38.42 -6.93 15.85
C ASP A 184 -38.85 -6.78 17.32
N ARG A 185 -38.37 -7.63 18.23
CA ARG A 185 -38.59 -7.53 19.68
C ARG A 185 -37.75 -6.46 20.40
N ARG A 186 -36.73 -5.86 19.75
CA ARG A 186 -35.79 -4.84 20.28
C ARG A 186 -35.68 -3.60 19.37
N ASN A 187 -36.80 -3.23 18.75
CA ASN A 187 -36.94 -2.10 17.81
C ASN A 187 -36.93 -0.69 18.45
N ARG A 188 -36.84 -0.57 19.79
CA ARG A 188 -36.74 0.73 20.52
C ARG A 188 -35.30 1.15 20.87
N LEU A 189 -34.29 0.60 20.22
CA LEU A 189 -32.90 1.02 20.44
C LEU A 189 -32.57 2.24 19.58
N GLU A 190 -32.11 3.31 20.23
CA GLU A 190 -31.59 4.49 19.54
C GLU A 190 -30.31 4.13 18.76
N SER A 191 -30.15 4.69 17.57
CA SER A 191 -29.00 4.45 16.67
C SER A 191 -27.63 4.58 17.38
N LYS A 192 -27.52 5.56 18.29
CA LYS A 192 -26.30 5.79 19.09
C LYS A 192 -25.95 4.62 20.01
N LYS A 193 -26.97 3.91 20.54
CA LYS A 193 -26.80 2.75 21.42
C LYS A 193 -26.45 1.49 20.61
N ILE A 194 -27.05 1.34 19.43
CA ILE A 194 -26.73 0.27 18.47
C ILE A 194 -25.26 0.34 18.05
N SER A 195 -24.77 1.53 17.70
CA SER A 195 -23.36 1.74 17.34
C SER A 195 -22.41 1.30 18.46
N LYS A 196 -22.70 1.65 19.73
CA LYS A 196 -21.90 1.22 20.88
C LYS A 196 -21.91 -0.29 21.08
N ILE A 197 -23.06 -0.96 20.92
CA ILE A 197 -23.18 -2.41 21.05
C ILE A 197 -22.39 -3.12 19.94
N LEU A 198 -22.49 -2.63 18.70
CA LEU A 198 -21.73 -3.17 17.57
C LEU A 198 -20.23 -3.00 17.78
N PHE A 199 -19.80 -1.83 18.25
CA PHE A 199 -18.40 -1.56 18.57
C PHE A 199 -17.89 -2.53 19.65
N LEU A 200 -18.62 -2.70 20.75
CA LEU A 200 -18.26 -3.63 21.83
C LEU A 200 -18.21 -5.09 21.33
N ASN A 201 -19.20 -5.52 20.54
CA ASN A 201 -19.26 -6.88 20.01
C ASN A 201 -18.14 -7.19 19.02
N HIS A 202 -17.66 -6.19 18.27
CA HIS A 202 -16.59 -6.39 17.30
C HIS A 202 -15.19 -6.43 17.96
N ASN A 203 -15.01 -5.75 19.10
CA ASN A 203 -13.72 -5.58 19.76
C ASN A 203 -13.51 -6.46 21.01
N MET A 204 -14.54 -7.17 21.49
CA MET A 204 -14.45 -8.18 22.57
C MET A 204 -14.60 -9.59 21.98
#